data_AF-A0A2E6I8E2-F1
#
_entry.id   AF-A0A2E6I8E2-F1
#
_cell.length_a   1.000
_cell.length_b   1.000
_cell.length_c   1.000
_cell.angle_alpha   90.00
_cell.angle_beta   90.00
_cell.angle_gamma   90.00
#
_symmetry.space_group_name_H-M   'P 1'
#
loop_
_entity.id
_entity.type
_entity.pdbx_description
1 polymer ?
#
loop_
_entity_poly.entity_id
_entity_poly.type
_entity_poly.pdbx_seq_one_letter_code
_entity_poly.pdbx_strand_id
1 'polypeptide(L)'
;MEIVELNNGLRVVNAASGHPYNMEDGTVVPPSGFSLNAKRAETTVKHSDIPDGVDAVKTEMKPDDAGLKFIKTVPEGVLVIGSIAAAQAYGKPVIALMANEATSARGIPPADKKMDTTKIIAFW
;
A
#
# COMPACT_ATOMS: atom_id res chain seq x y z
N MET A 1 -11.42 -4.38 13.20
CA MET A 1 -10.13 -3.86 12.71
C MET A 1 -9.13 -3.94 13.85
N GLU A 2 -8.06 -4.69 13.68
CA GLU A 2 -6.99 -4.82 14.68
C GLU A 2 -5.90 -3.78 14.40
N ILE A 3 -5.45 -3.11 15.46
CA ILE A 3 -4.31 -2.18 15.41
C ILE A 3 -3.14 -2.90 16.06
N VAL A 4 -2.05 -3.03 15.32
CA VAL A 4 -0.83 -3.68 15.78
C VAL A 4 0.24 -2.63 15.99
N GLU A 5 0.96 -2.73 17.11
CA GLU A 5 2.15 -1.91 17.38
C GLU A 5 3.40 -2.74 17.06
N LEU A 6 4.24 -2.23 16.17
CA LEU A 6 5.52 -2.84 15.78
C LEU A 6 6.59 -2.57 16.83
N ASN A 7 7.71 -3.30 16.80
CA ASN A 7 8.80 -3.14 17.77
C ASN A 7 9.42 -1.73 17.85
N ASN A 8 9.20 -0.90 16.83
CA ASN A 8 9.66 0.48 16.75
C ASN A 8 8.61 1.51 17.18
N GLY A 9 7.47 1.07 17.73
CA GLY A 9 6.37 1.92 18.20
C GLY A 9 5.42 2.38 17.09
N LEU A 10 5.62 2.00 15.83
CA LEU A 10 4.65 2.28 14.77
C LEU A 10 3.37 1.50 14.99
N ARG A 11 2.24 2.20 14.99
CA ARG A 11 0.91 1.60 15.09
C ARG A 11 0.30 1.51 13.70
N VAL A 12 -0.10 0.31 13.29
CA VAL A 12 -0.54 0.03 11.92
C VAL A 12 -1.83 -0.77 11.88
N VAL A 13 -2.54 -0.64 10.76
CA VAL A 13 -3.63 -1.52 10.37
C VAL A 13 -3.44 -2.00 8.93
N ASN A 14 -3.64 -3.29 8.67
CA ASN A 14 -3.56 -3.85 7.31
C ASN A 14 -4.88 -3.73 6.54
N ALA A 15 -4.92 -2.83 5.57
CA ALA A 15 -6.01 -2.69 4.61
C ALA A 15 -5.56 -2.98 3.16
N ALA A 16 -4.38 -3.57 2.95
CA ALA A 16 -3.81 -3.77 1.62
C ALA A 16 -4.23 -5.12 0.99
N SER A 17 -4.39 -6.15 1.81
CA SER A 17 -4.65 -7.50 1.34
C SER A 17 -5.56 -8.29 2.29
N GLY A 18 -6.20 -9.33 1.76
CA GLY A 18 -6.92 -10.33 2.57
C GLY A 18 -6.01 -11.30 3.32
N HIS A 19 -4.70 -11.03 3.37
CA HIS A 19 -3.69 -11.88 3.97
C HIS A 19 -2.89 -11.12 5.04
N PRO A 20 -2.31 -11.82 6.03
CA PRO A 20 -1.44 -11.19 7.02
C PRO A 20 -0.11 -10.72 6.38
N TYR A 21 0.49 -9.69 6.97
CA TYR A 21 1.88 -9.34 6.72
C TYR A 21 2.78 -9.87 7.83
N ASN A 22 3.87 -10.53 7.44
CA ASN A 22 4.92 -10.93 8.34
C ASN A 22 5.99 -9.83 8.35
N MET A 23 6.28 -9.25 9.50
CA MET A 23 7.30 -8.23 9.68
C MET A 23 8.65 -8.90 9.99
N GLU A 24 9.76 -8.21 9.75
CA GLU A 24 11.10 -8.76 9.99
C GLU A 24 11.40 -9.05 11.46
N ASP A 25 10.77 -8.31 12.38
CA ASP A 25 10.85 -8.51 13.83
C ASP A 25 10.02 -9.70 14.33
N GLY A 26 9.34 -10.40 13.43
CA GLY A 26 8.46 -11.54 13.73
C GLY A 26 7.02 -11.15 14.04
N THR A 27 6.69 -9.85 14.10
CA THR A 27 5.32 -9.37 14.27
C THR A 27 4.47 -9.77 13.06
N VAL A 28 3.22 -10.17 13.31
CA VAL A 28 2.24 -10.48 12.26
C VAL A 28 1.15 -9.41 12.30
N VAL A 29 0.89 -8.76 11.17
CA VAL A 29 -0.19 -7.77 11.02
C VAL A 29 -1.36 -8.42 10.26
N PRO A 30 -2.43 -8.83 10.95
CA PRO A 30 -3.55 -9.54 10.32
C PRO A 30 -4.40 -8.59 9.46
N PRO A 31 -5.13 -9.12 8.46
CA PRO A 31 -5.98 -8.31 7.61
C PRO A 31 -7.11 -7.66 8.42
N SER A 32 -7.40 -6.38 8.16
CA SER A 32 -8.44 -5.62 8.86
C SER A 32 -9.87 -6.06 8.53
N GLY A 33 -10.04 -6.88 7.50
CA GLY A 33 -11.34 -7.20 6.89
C GLY A 33 -11.80 -6.18 5.84
N PHE A 34 -11.05 -5.09 5.63
CA PHE A 34 -11.30 -4.09 4.59
C PHE A 34 -10.13 -4.05 3.60
N SER A 35 -10.42 -3.89 2.31
CA SER A 35 -9.42 -3.72 1.26
C SER A 35 -9.50 -2.32 0.69
N LEU A 36 -8.46 -1.53 0.91
CA LEU A 36 -8.34 -0.15 0.46
C LEU A 36 -7.96 -0.13 -1.03
N ASN A 37 -8.95 0.21 -1.87
CA ASN A 37 -8.79 0.24 -3.32
C ASN A 37 -8.47 1.65 -3.82
N ALA A 38 -7.81 1.71 -4.98
CA ALA A 38 -7.56 2.94 -5.72
C ALA A 38 -8.10 2.80 -7.14
N LYS A 39 -8.68 3.88 -7.67
CA LYS A 39 -9.15 3.96 -9.06
C LYS A 39 -8.06 4.59 -9.93
N ARG A 40 -7.88 4.06 -11.13
CA ARG A 40 -7.00 4.67 -12.13
C ARG A 40 -7.77 5.75 -12.88
N ALA A 41 -7.22 6.96 -12.89
CA ALA A 41 -7.63 8.02 -13.79
C ALA A 41 -6.54 8.17 -14.86
N GLU A 42 -6.91 7.98 -16.12
CA GLU A 42 -5.98 7.99 -17.23
C GLU A 42 -6.14 9.27 -18.05
N THR A 43 -5.03 9.79 -18.55
CA THR A 43 -5.01 10.90 -19.51
C THR A 43 -4.08 10.52 -20.65
N THR A 44 -4.60 10.51 -21.88
CA THR A 44 -3.80 10.23 -23.07
C THR A 44 -2.76 11.32 -23.28
N VAL A 45 -1.52 10.91 -23.52
CA VAL A 45 -0.38 11.77 -23.81
C VAL A 45 0.04 11.53 -25.25
N LYS A 46 0.11 12.60 -26.04
CA LYS A 46 0.64 12.51 -27.41
C LYS A 46 2.16 12.59 -27.37
N HIS A 47 2.82 11.62 -27.99
CA HIS A 47 4.26 11.60 -28.15
C HIS A 47 4.61 11.08 -29.54
N SER A 48 5.53 11.74 -30.24
CA SER A 48 5.88 11.44 -31.65
C SER A 48 6.44 10.04 -31.87
N ASP A 49 7.02 9.45 -30.83
CA ASP A 49 7.66 8.14 -30.89
C ASP A 49 6.68 6.97 -30.64
N ILE A 50 5.41 7.27 -30.33
CA ILE A 50 4.39 6.26 -30.09
C ILE A 50 3.68 5.97 -31.42
N PRO A 51 3.65 4.71 -31.90
CA PRO A 51 3.01 4.37 -33.17
C PRO A 51 1.53 4.70 -33.21
N ASP A 52 1.04 5.05 -34.40
CA ASP A 52 -0.39 5.25 -34.65
C ASP A 52 -1.20 4.01 -34.23
N GLY A 53 -2.26 4.24 -33.46
CA GLY A 53 -3.12 3.18 -32.90
C GLY A 53 -2.70 2.68 -31.51
N VAL A 54 -1.63 3.20 -30.91
CA VAL A 54 -1.25 2.94 -29.52
C VAL A 54 -1.41 4.21 -28.68
N ASP A 55 -2.26 4.15 -27.64
CA ASP A 55 -2.40 5.25 -26.70
C ASP A 55 -1.34 5.15 -25.59
N ALA A 56 -0.45 6.13 -25.53
CA ALA A 56 0.34 6.36 -24.33
C ALA A 56 -0.52 7.09 -23.30
N VAL A 57 -0.69 6.51 -22.11
CA VAL A 57 -1.49 7.12 -21.04
C VAL A 57 -0.62 7.46 -19.83
N LYS A 58 -0.87 8.62 -19.25
CA LYS A 58 -0.44 8.95 -17.89
C LYS A 58 -1.54 8.50 -16.93
N THR A 59 -1.17 7.74 -15.91
CA THR A 59 -2.11 7.25 -14.89
C THR A 59 -1.91 7.98 -13.58
N GLU A 60 -3.00 8.45 -12.99
CA GLU A 60 -3.08 8.92 -11.62
C GLU A 60 -3.94 7.97 -10.79
N MET A 61 -3.51 7.67 -9.57
CA MET A 61 -4.30 6.90 -8.62
C MET A 61 -5.22 7.84 -7.85
N LYS A 62 -6.51 7.55 -7.82
CA LYS A 62 -7.53 8.33 -7.12
C LYS A 62 -8.19 7.50 -6.01
N PRO A 63 -8.51 8.12 -4.87
CA PRO A 63 -9.21 7.43 -3.79
C PRO A 63 -10.65 7.11 -4.21
N ASP A 64 -11.29 6.19 -3.49
CA ASP A 64 -12.73 5.95 -3.58
C ASP A 64 -13.44 6.31 -2.27
N ASP A 65 -14.76 6.50 -2.35
CA ASP A 65 -15.57 6.95 -1.22
C ASP A 65 -15.56 5.97 -0.04
N ALA A 66 -15.46 4.66 -0.32
CA ALA A 66 -15.43 3.64 0.72
C ALA A 66 -14.12 3.71 1.51
N GLY A 67 -13.00 3.85 0.81
CA GLY A 67 -11.68 4.04 1.41
C GLY A 67 -11.57 5.35 2.18
N LEU A 68 -12.13 6.45 1.65
CA LEU A 68 -12.18 7.73 2.37
C LEU A 68 -12.99 7.63 3.66
N LYS A 69 -14.08 6.85 3.67
CA LYS A 69 -14.86 6.56 4.89
C LYS A 69 -14.08 5.68 5.85
N PHE A 70 -13.41 4.63 5.37
CA PHE A 70 -12.59 3.74 6.19
C PHE A 70 -11.46 4.50 6.89
N ILE A 71 -10.71 5.34 6.18
CA ILE A 71 -9.60 6.11 6.77
C ILE A 71 -10.07 6.99 7.93
N LYS A 72 -11.28 7.53 7.87
CA LYS A 72 -11.86 8.34 8.96
C LYS A 72 -12.19 7.54 10.22
N THR A 73 -12.27 6.21 10.15
CA THR A 73 -12.48 5.36 11.34
C THR A 73 -11.16 4.94 11.99
N VAL A 74 -10.03 5.19 11.33
CA VAL A 74 -8.70 4.87 11.84
C VAL A 74 -8.29 5.93 12.87
N PRO A 75 -7.88 5.54 14.10
CA PRO A 75 -7.47 6.50 15.11
C PRO A 75 -6.26 7.34 14.69
N GLU A 76 -6.17 8.54 15.23
CA GLU A 76 -4.99 9.39 15.04
C GLU A 76 -3.71 8.68 15.51
N GLY A 77 -2.61 8.88 14.76
CA GLY A 77 -1.33 8.23 15.02
C GLY A 77 -1.23 6.77 14.55
N VAL A 78 -2.28 6.21 13.93
CA VAL A 78 -2.25 4.88 13.31
C VAL A 78 -2.12 5.01 11.80
N LEU A 79 -1.15 4.30 11.22
CA LEU A 79 -0.93 4.24 9.77
C LEU A 79 -1.74 3.10 9.14
N VAL A 80 -2.21 3.32 7.91
CA VAL A 80 -2.96 2.33 7.15
C VAL A 80 -2.05 1.71 6.11
N ILE A 81 -1.78 0.41 6.23
CA ILE A 81 -1.03 -0.33 5.22
C ILE A 81 -1.97 -0.58 4.04
N GLY A 82 -1.64 -0.03 2.88
CA GLY A 82 -2.31 -0.22 1.60
C GLY A 82 -1.37 -0.80 0.54
N SER A 83 -1.91 -1.10 -0.64
CA SER A 83 -1.08 -1.32 -1.82
C SER A 83 -0.34 -0.02 -2.19
N ILE A 84 0.71 -0.10 -3.02
CA ILE A 84 1.41 1.10 -3.50
C ILE A 84 0.46 2.07 -4.22
N ALA A 85 -0.51 1.55 -4.97
CA ALA A 85 -1.53 2.33 -5.65
C ALA A 85 -2.47 3.04 -4.65
N ALA A 86 -2.83 2.38 -3.56
CA ALA A 86 -3.62 3.00 -2.49
C ALA A 86 -2.80 4.08 -1.76
N ALA A 87 -1.54 3.80 -1.41
CA ALA A 87 -0.67 4.79 -0.79
C ALA A 87 -0.53 6.06 -1.67
N GLN A 88 -0.41 5.90 -2.99
CA GLN A 88 -0.42 7.01 -3.95
C GLN A 88 -1.76 7.76 -4.01
N ALA A 89 -2.88 7.05 -3.96
CA ALA A 89 -4.22 7.64 -4.07
C ALA A 89 -4.63 8.47 -2.84
N TYR A 90 -4.34 7.95 -1.64
CA TYR A 90 -4.86 8.52 -0.40
C TYR A 90 -3.85 9.41 0.32
N GLY A 91 -2.54 9.26 0.08
CA GLY A 91 -1.51 9.95 0.86
C GLY A 91 -1.60 9.59 2.35
N LYS A 92 -1.21 10.51 3.26
CA LYS A 92 -1.33 10.29 4.71
C LYS A 92 -2.79 10.04 5.14
N PRO A 93 -3.10 9.01 5.96
CA PRO A 93 -2.19 8.15 6.73
C PRO A 93 -1.84 6.81 6.06
N VAL A 94 -2.07 6.67 4.74
CA VAL A 94 -1.85 5.43 4.00
C VAL A 94 -0.39 5.29 3.56
N ILE A 95 0.17 4.12 3.82
CA ILE A 95 1.55 3.76 3.48
C ILE A 95 1.57 2.42 2.72
N ALA A 96 2.65 2.14 2.01
CA ALA A 96 2.94 0.80 1.52
C ALA A 96 4.18 0.24 2.21
N LEU A 97 4.21 -1.07 2.42
CA LEU A 97 5.36 -1.74 3.03
C LEU A 97 6.46 -1.99 2.00
N MET A 98 7.70 -1.96 2.47
CA MET A 98 8.86 -2.43 1.72
C MET A 98 9.22 -3.83 2.20
N ALA A 99 9.49 -4.75 1.28
CA ALA A 99 10.04 -6.05 1.67
C ALA A 99 11.49 -5.88 2.14
N ASN A 100 11.87 -6.58 3.20
CA ASN A 100 13.26 -6.65 3.66
C ASN A 100 14.16 -7.18 2.53
N GLU A 101 15.33 -6.56 2.33
CA GLU A 101 16.28 -6.87 1.24
C GLU A 101 16.67 -8.36 1.16
N ALA A 102 16.83 -9.03 2.30
CA ALA A 102 17.16 -10.45 2.37
C ALA A 102 16.02 -11.36 1.89
N THR A 103 14.76 -10.88 1.95
CA THR A 103 13.57 -11.62 1.52
C THR A 103 12.90 -11.04 0.27
N SER A 104 13.47 -9.98 -0.32
CA SER A 104 12.94 -9.33 -1.52
C SER A 104 13.46 -9.92 -2.82
N ALA A 105 14.34 -10.93 -2.75
CA ALA A 105 14.92 -11.57 -3.93
C ALA A 105 13.86 -12.17 -4.87
N ARG A 106 14.16 -12.13 -6.17
CA ARG A 106 13.29 -12.71 -7.21
C ARG A 106 13.18 -14.22 -6.97
N GLY A 107 11.96 -14.74 -6.91
CA GLY A 107 11.67 -16.17 -6.70
C GLY A 107 11.20 -16.52 -5.28
N ILE A 108 11.30 -15.60 -4.31
CA ILE A 108 10.69 -15.82 -2.99
C ILE A 108 9.16 -15.63 -3.09
N PRO A 109 8.36 -16.63 -2.70
CA PRO A 109 6.91 -16.53 -2.68
C PRO A 109 6.45 -15.36 -1.80
N PRO A 110 5.36 -14.65 -2.16
CA PRO A 110 4.85 -13.54 -1.35
C PRO A 110 4.62 -13.87 0.14
N ALA A 111 4.25 -15.12 0.45
CA ALA A 111 4.03 -15.57 1.84
C ALA A 111 5.32 -15.63 2.68
N ASP A 112 6.47 -15.85 2.04
CA ASP A 112 7.78 -15.97 2.70
C ASP A 112 8.51 -14.62 2.79
N LYS A 113 7.94 -13.57 2.18
CA LYS A 113 8.49 -12.22 2.26
C LYS A 113 8.22 -11.65 3.64
N LYS A 114 9.26 -11.08 4.24
CA LYS A 114 9.16 -10.28 5.45
C LYS A 114 9.21 -8.80 5.09
N MET A 115 8.39 -8.02 5.77
CA MET A 115 8.31 -6.58 5.56
C MET A 115 9.25 -5.87 6.54
N ASP A 116 9.97 -4.88 6.02
CA ASP A 116 10.91 -4.04 6.76
C ASP A 116 10.12 -3.21 7.78
N THR A 117 10.56 -3.17 9.04
CA THR A 117 9.90 -2.35 10.06
C THR A 117 10.43 -0.91 10.06
N THR A 118 11.62 -0.68 9.51
CA THR A 118 12.33 0.60 9.50
C THR A 118 12.11 1.43 8.23
N LYS A 119 11.70 0.79 7.13
CA LYS A 119 11.44 1.44 5.83
C LYS A 119 9.98 1.28 5.40
N ILE A 120 9.33 2.40 5.15
CA ILE A 120 7.97 2.47 4.59
C ILE A 120 7.96 3.34 3.34
N ILE A 121 7.00 3.10 2.45
CA ILE A 121 6.76 3.92 1.26
C ILE A 121 5.59 4.86 1.56
N ALA A 122 5.82 6.16 1.38
CA ALA A 122 4.85 7.21 1.62
C ALA A 122 4.80 8.20 0.45
N PHE A 123 3.62 8.82 0.23
CA PHE A 123 3.35 9.72 -0.89
C PHE A 123 2.69 11.05 -0.43
N TRP A 124 3.09 11.56 0.73
CA TRP A 124 2.66 12.87 1.25
C TRP A 124 3.55 14.02 0.75
#